data_AF-A0A3D4DL13-F1
#
_entry.id   AF-A0A3D4DL13-F1
#
_cell.length_a   1.000
_cell.length_b   1.000
_cell.length_c   1.000
_cell.angle_alpha   90.00
_cell.angle_beta   90.00
_cell.angle_gamma   90.00
#
_symmetry.space_group_name_H-M   'P 1'
#
loop_
_entity.id
_entity.type
_entity.pdbx_description
1 polymer ?
#
loop_
_entity_poly.entity_id
_entity_poly.type
_entity_poly.pdbx_seq_one_letter_code
_entity_poly.pdbx_strand_id
1 'polypeptide(L)' 'MTQLTRHSLELLLGRLTDNTVQALRATGASLEDIGQARALAEGKADIIGQGEQDIPEPVMQALLILQEDKR' A
#
# COMPACT_ATOMS: atom_id res chain seq x y z
N MET A 1 14.01 -11.91 2.83
CA MET A 1 13.66 -10.48 2.75
C MET A 1 13.70 -10.07 1.29
N THR A 2 12.57 -10.19 0.61
CA THR A 2 12.40 -9.78 -0.78
C THR A 2 12.49 -8.25 -0.84
N GLN A 3 13.54 -7.75 -1.48
CA GLN A 3 13.78 -6.32 -1.61
C GLN A 3 12.60 -5.70 -2.36
N LEU A 4 11.90 -4.74 -1.73
CA LEU A 4 10.78 -4.03 -2.35
C LEU A 4 11.33 -3.16 -3.48
N THR A 5 11.27 -3.66 -4.72
CA THR A 5 11.80 -2.97 -5.88
C THR A 5 10.74 -2.07 -6.51
N ARG A 6 11.18 -0.95 -7.10
CA ARG A 6 10.32 -0.06 -7.88
C ARG A 6 9.52 -0.82 -8.94
N HIS A 7 10.18 -1.75 -9.65
CA HIS A 7 9.52 -2.52 -10.70
C HIS A 7 8.36 -3.37 -10.15
N SER A 8 8.56 -4.05 -9.02
CA SER A 8 7.50 -4.84 -8.39
C SER A 8 6.35 -3.97 -7.89
N LEU A 9 6.65 -2.78 -7.36
CA LEU A 9 5.65 -1.81 -6.94
C LEU A 9 4.86 -1.28 -8.13
N GLU A 10 5.54 -0.94 -9.22
CA GLU A 10 4.89 -0.43 -10.42
C GLU A 10 4.03 -1.49 -11.13
N LEU A 11 4.43 -2.77 -11.07
CA LEU A 11 3.59 -3.88 -11.53
C LEU A 11 2.29 -4.01 -10.72
N LEU A 12 2.34 -3.71 -9.42
CA LEU A 12 1.20 -3.90 -8.53
C LEU A 12 0.30 -2.67 -8.44
N LEU A 13 0.86 -1.47 -8.39
CA LEU A 13 0.16 -0.20 -8.18
C LEU A 13 0.01 0.63 -9.46
N GLY A 14 0.71 0.25 -10.53
CA GLY A 14 0.80 1.06 -11.75
C GLY A 14 1.91 2.11 -11.65
N ARG A 15 1.80 3.17 -12.43
CA ARG A 15 2.86 4.18 -12.51
C ARG A 15 2.95 4.96 -11.19
N LEU A 16 4.09 4.88 -10.51
CA LEU A 16 4.35 5.58 -9.25
C LEU A 16 5.41 6.66 -9.42
N THR A 17 5.33 7.71 -8.61
CA THR A 17 6.42 8.69 -8.51
C THR A 17 7.56 8.15 -7.65
N ASP A 18 8.78 8.70 -7.80
CA ASP A 18 9.92 8.28 -6.99
C ASP A 18 9.67 8.54 -5.49
N ASN A 19 8.99 9.65 -5.17
CA ASN A 19 8.59 9.99 -3.81
C ASN A 19 7.67 8.92 -3.21
N THR A 20 6.67 8.45 -3.97
CA THR A 20 5.73 7.40 -3.53
C THR A 20 6.47 6.08 -3.29
N VAL A 21 7.40 5.72 -4.18
CA VAL A 21 8.23 4.51 -4.02
C VAL A 21 9.12 4.59 -2.78
N GLN A 22 9.75 5.73 -2.52
CA GLN A 22 10.57 5.92 -1.31
C GLN A 22 9.72 5.86 -0.04
N ALA A 23 8.55 6.50 -0.03
CA ALA A 23 7.63 6.47 1.09
C ALA A 23 7.16 5.04 1.41
N LEU A 24 6.76 4.27 0.39
CA LEU A 24 6.37 2.87 0.54
C LEU A 24 7.51 1.97 1.03
N ARG A 25 8.75 2.26 0.67
CA ARG A 25 9.92 1.53 1.19
C ARG A 25 10.21 1.89 2.64
N ALA A 26 9.96 3.13 3.04
CA ALA A 26 10.18 3.62 4.39
C ALA A 26 9.18 3.02 5.40
N THR A 27 8.00 2.59 4.96
CA THR A 27 7.02 1.92 5.83
C THR A 27 7.47 0.51 6.26
N GLY A 28 8.46 -0.08 5.58
CA GLY A 28 8.86 -1.47 5.79
C GLY A 28 7.81 -2.49 5.33
N ALA A 29 6.77 -2.05 4.62
CA ALA A 29 5.72 -2.90 4.10
C ALA A 29 6.24 -3.89 3.05
N SER A 30 5.73 -5.11 3.09
CA SER A 30 5.99 -6.13 2.08
C SER A 30 5.11 -5.91 0.84
N LEU A 31 5.42 -6.60 -0.25
CA LEU A 31 4.57 -6.57 -1.46
C LEU A 31 3.13 -7.01 -1.19
N GLU A 32 2.94 -7.98 -0.28
CA GLU A 32 1.61 -8.42 0.16
C GLU A 32 0.87 -7.31 0.92
N ASP A 33 1.55 -6.64 1.86
CA ASP A 33 1.00 -5.53 2.63
C ASP A 33 0.55 -4.38 1.70
N ILE A 34 1.37 -4.07 0.69
CA ILE A 34 1.06 -3.06 -0.32
C ILE A 34 -0.09 -3.49 -1.22
N GLY A 35 -0.18 -4.79 -1.52
CA GLY A 35 -1.34 -5.37 -2.21
C GLY A 35 -2.64 -5.19 -1.43
N GLN A 36 -2.61 -5.43 -0.12
CA GLN A 36 -3.75 -5.17 0.76
C GLN A 36 -4.09 -3.68 0.81
N ALA A 37 -3.10 -2.82 1.03
CA ALA A 37 -3.27 -1.37 1.05
C ALA A 37 -3.90 -0.85 -0.25
N ARG A 38 -3.48 -1.38 -1.42
CA ARG A 38 -4.10 -1.04 -2.71
C ARG A 38 -5.56 -1.46 -2.78
N ALA A 39 -5.89 -2.70 -2.37
CA ALA A 39 -7.26 -3.20 -2.39
C ALA A 39 -8.19 -2.34 -1.52
N LEU A 40 -7.69 -1.90 -0.36
CA LEU A 40 -8.35 -0.94 0.53
C LEU A 40 -8.49 0.43 -0.15
N ALA A 41 -7.43 0.96 -0.77
CA ALA A 41 -7.44 2.25 -1.48
C ALA A 41 -8.32 2.28 -2.74
N GLU A 42 -8.62 1.14 -3.35
CA GLU A 42 -9.56 1.00 -4.48
C GLU A 42 -11.01 0.79 -4.02
N GLY A 43 -11.28 0.74 -2.71
CA GLY A 43 -12.60 0.42 -2.17
C GLY A 43 -13.07 -1.00 -2.52
N LYS A 44 -12.15 -1.86 -2.98
CA LYS A 44 -12.42 -3.29 -3.25
C LYS A 44 -12.42 -4.12 -1.98
N ALA A 45 -11.78 -3.62 -0.93
CA ALA A 45 -11.86 -4.17 0.41
C ALA A 45 -12.80 -3.27 1.24
N ASP A 46 -13.95 -3.82 1.58
CA ASP A 46 -15.04 -3.15 2.29
C ASP A 46 -14.68 -3.03 3.78
N ILE A 47 -13.85 -2.03 4.13
CA ILE A 47 -13.39 -1.80 5.51
C ILE A 47 -14.53 -1.33 6.43
N ILE A 48 -15.65 -0.88 5.85
CA ILE A 48 -16.78 -0.30 6.57
C ILE A 48 -17.69 -1.39 7.17
N GLY A 49 -17.56 -2.66 6.74
CA GLY A 49 -18.53 -3.73 7.06
C GLY A 49 -18.09 -4.80 8.07
N GLN A 50 -16.80 -4.90 8.40
CA GLN A 50 -16.30 -5.99 9.26
C GLN A 50 -15.51 -5.40 10.42
N GLY A 51 -16.07 -5.50 11.63
CA GLY A 51 -15.56 -4.85 12.84
C GLY A 51 -14.08 -5.11 13.08
N GLU A 52 -13.40 -4.07 13.60
CA GLU A 52 -12.02 -4.10 14.12
C GLU A 52 -11.12 -5.17 13.47
N GLN A 53 -10.98 -5.15 12.14
CA GLN A 53 -9.89 -5.88 11.52
C GLN A 53 -8.61 -5.16 11.92
N ASP A 54 -7.74 -5.86 12.64
CA ASP A 54 -6.42 -5.39 13.02
C ASP A 54 -5.58 -5.25 11.73
N ILE A 55 -5.66 -4.06 11.11
CA ILE A 55 -4.87 -3.75 9.92
C ILE A 55 -3.43 -3.57 10.41
N PRO A 56 -2.47 -4.36 9.88
CA PRO A 56 -1.08 -4.21 10.25
C PRO A 56 -0.62 -2.77 10.01
N GLU A 57 0.14 -2.21 10.94
CA GLU A 57 0.66 -0.83 10.84
C GLU A 57 1.33 -0.53 9.48
N PRO A 58 2.16 -1.44 8.89
CA PRO A 58 2.75 -1.21 7.57
C PRO A 58 1.71 -1.09 6.44
N VAL A 59 0.62 -1.85 6.52
CA VAL A 59 -0.50 -1.79 5.55
C VAL A 59 -1.21 -0.45 5.68
N MET A 60 -1.47 0.01 6.90
CA MET A 60 -2.13 1.29 7.15
C MET A 60 -1.28 2.48 6.68
N GLN A 61 0.03 2.46 6.95
CA GLN A 61 0.95 3.49 6.46
C GLN A 61 1.01 3.50 4.92
N ALA A 62 1.09 2.33 4.29
CA ALA A 62 1.05 2.22 2.83
C ALA A 62 -0.28 2.72 2.26
N LEU A 63 -1.41 2.43 2.91
CA LEU A 63 -2.73 2.91 2.50
C LEU A 63 -2.81 4.44 2.50
N LEU A 64 -2.31 5.09 3.56
CA LEU A 64 -2.28 6.55 3.66
C LEU A 64 -1.50 7.17 2.51
N ILE A 65 -0.29 6.65 2.23
CA ILE A 65 0.55 7.11 1.10
C ILE A 65 -0.19 6.97 -0.23
N LEU A 66 -0.86 5.83 -0.47
CA LEU A 66 -1.60 5.58 -1.70
C LEU A 66 -2.85 6.47 -1.84
N GLN A 67 -3.46 6.87 -0.73
CA GLN A 67 -4.58 7.82 -0.74
C GLN A 67 -4.11 9.26 -1.01
N GLU A 68 -2.95 9.65 -0.50
CA GLU A 68 -2.34 10.95 -0.79
C GLU A 68 -1.90 11.08 -2.25
N ASP A 69 -1.34 10.02 -2.85
CA ASP A 69 -0.90 10.01 -4.26
C ASP A 69 -2.07 10.11 -5.27
N LYS A 70 -3.27 9.66 -4.88
CA LYS A 70 -4.48 9.77 -5.72
C LYS A 70 -5.13 11.17 -5.72
N ARG A 71 -4.70 12.09 -4.85
CA ARG A 71 -5.23 13.46 -4.78
C ARG A 71 -4.52 14.38 -5.77
#